data_AF-A0A8T5AT58-F1
#
_entry.id   AF-A0A8T5AT58-F1
#
_cell.length_a   1.000
_cell.length_b   1.000
_cell.length_c   1.000
_cell.angle_alpha   90.00
_cell.angle_beta   90.00
_cell.angle_gamma   90.00
#
_symmetry.space_group_name_H-M   'P 1'
#
loop_
_entity.id
_entity.type
_entity.pdbx_description
1 polymer ?
#
loop_
_entity_poly.entity_id
_entity_poly.type
_entity_poly.pdbx_seq_one_letter_code
_entity_poly.pdbx_strand_id
1 'polypeptide(L)'
;MRKVLEGWRPEFPLGHERVPRPDIYVDGEPVYILGKGVVRERERSLQLLNIEVAEYMSEFLKTTFGPQGLDKIIIVQEGKSRITYVSNDAEMIFRKTPFQHPVAQFLAGAAVAAQKEVGGGGATSIILAGEILRNCGMLIKNGVHPSVIQDGCIEAMNKTIEIINQTAIPVNIADHKIMSQIVKTSITSGCLLEFGGLIADMILKIIGAVNKAHLEDVLLNVKVKKVEGGWIGDSKLVMGCAFYREPTHPDMPERVTKAKIAILKGGLKIPERGRTRYLNHGITLEALHNFKEFRVEKMKLLMDTIEKISSTGANVLFVEKGIDQEIIDYLARSGILTIRRFPPPELEEVAEATGANIVSDVNILDASDLGGAELVELRRIAGEPWWFVEGCRNPKVVNLLLRGANAQLLLEAETAIKNIFKTISMLWRDRRVVAGGGALEMEIARRLREYSRQTPGKKQLVINAIADAFHSIPSALIQNAGLKPVDVLPDLRSKHAQGGVNIGFDVFKRESCDMVSSQVLEPVQVKIQAVKTAFEAVYTILRIDDLILCRCLPKPEADYKRRMEGTSPKRVKKIKRDFGID
;
A
#
# COMPACT_ATOMS: atom_id res chain seq x y z
N MET A 1 68.59 30.16 -18.03
CA MET A 1 68.44 29.00 -17.11
C MET A 1 67.56 29.34 -15.89
N ARG A 2 66.37 29.91 -16.10
CA ARG A 2 65.38 30.20 -15.02
C ARG A 2 63.95 29.79 -15.40
N LYS A 3 63.81 28.92 -16.41
CA LYS A 3 62.55 28.34 -16.92
C LYS A 3 62.51 26.81 -16.85
N VAL A 4 63.43 26.18 -16.10
CA VAL A 4 63.54 24.71 -15.97
C VAL A 4 63.27 24.22 -14.52
N LEU A 5 63.00 25.13 -13.58
CA LEU A 5 62.83 24.80 -12.16
C LEU A 5 61.41 24.95 -11.60
N GLU A 6 60.39 25.19 -12.45
CA GLU A 6 58.99 25.28 -12.01
C GLU A 6 58.11 24.09 -12.45
N GLY A 7 58.70 23.03 -13.00
CA GLY A 7 57.97 22.00 -13.74
C GLY A 7 57.86 20.60 -13.13
N TRP A 8 58.22 20.38 -11.87
CA TRP A 8 58.13 19.04 -11.25
C TRP A 8 57.46 19.09 -9.88
N ARG A 9 56.13 19.08 -9.88
CA ARG A 9 55.36 18.50 -8.76
C ARG A 9 55.12 17.04 -9.13
N PRO A 10 55.50 16.05 -8.31
CA PRO A 10 55.05 14.69 -8.54
C PRO A 10 53.52 14.70 -8.45
N GLU A 11 52.85 14.43 -9.57
CA GLU A 11 51.43 14.15 -9.59
C GLU A 11 51.19 12.96 -8.66
N PHE A 12 50.47 13.17 -7.56
CA PHE A 12 49.97 12.06 -6.78
C PHE A 12 49.11 11.18 -7.72
N PRO A 13 49.19 9.84 -7.63
CA PRO A 13 48.40 8.96 -8.48
C PRO A 13 46.93 9.35 -8.42
N LEU A 14 46.28 9.38 -9.60
CA LEU A 14 44.85 9.65 -9.74
C LEU A 14 44.08 8.69 -8.82
N GLY A 15 42.88 9.04 -8.37
CA GLY A 15 42.14 8.23 -7.38
C GLY A 15 41.96 6.74 -7.76
N HIS A 16 42.02 6.41 -9.05
CA HIS A 16 41.96 5.05 -9.59
C HIS A 16 43.34 4.36 -9.77
N GLU A 17 44.44 5.09 -9.64
CA GLU A 17 45.83 4.62 -9.73
C GLU A 17 46.45 4.36 -8.34
N ARG A 18 45.75 4.74 -7.26
CA ARG A 18 46.17 4.39 -5.91
C ARG A 18 46.09 2.87 -5.73
N VAL A 19 47.23 2.24 -5.46
CA VAL A 19 47.29 0.83 -5.06
C VAL A 19 46.43 0.68 -3.80
N PRO A 20 45.37 -0.15 -3.80
CA PRO A 20 44.57 -0.36 -2.60
C PRO A 20 45.48 -0.89 -1.49
N ARG A 21 45.29 -0.40 -0.26
CA ARG A 21 46.02 -0.96 0.88
C ARG A 21 45.52 -2.40 1.10
N PRO A 22 46.42 -3.38 1.31
CA PRO A 22 46.01 -4.75 1.62
C PRO A 22 45.27 -4.81 2.95
N ASP A 23 44.29 -5.73 3.06
CA ASP A 23 43.47 -5.90 4.26
C ASP A 23 44.27 -6.53 5.40
N ILE A 24 45.13 -7.49 5.08
CA ILE A 24 46.09 -8.12 5.99
C ILE A 24 47.39 -8.44 5.23
N TYR A 25 48.45 -8.75 5.96
CA TYR A 25 49.65 -9.38 5.42
C TYR A 25 49.75 -10.79 6.00
N VAL A 26 49.96 -11.79 5.14
CA VAL A 26 50.24 -13.17 5.54
C VAL A 26 51.61 -13.52 4.97
N ASP A 27 52.55 -13.91 5.82
CA ASP A 27 53.94 -14.22 5.46
C ASP A 27 54.67 -13.11 4.66
N GLY A 28 54.34 -11.85 4.96
CA GLY A 28 54.93 -10.68 4.28
C GLY A 28 54.28 -10.34 2.93
N GLU A 29 53.34 -11.16 2.45
CA GLU A 29 52.60 -10.88 1.23
C GLU A 29 51.28 -10.14 1.51
N PRO A 30 50.94 -9.12 0.69
CA PRO A 30 49.67 -8.40 0.81
C PRO A 30 48.49 -9.29 0.41
N VAL A 31 47.63 -9.64 1.36
CA VAL A 31 46.40 -10.39 1.11
C VAL A 31 45.20 -9.45 1.18
N TYR A 32 44.46 -9.39 0.07
CA TYR A 32 43.19 -8.67 -0.02
C TYR A 32 42.05 -9.63 0.32
N ILE A 33 41.40 -9.42 1.45
CA ILE A 33 40.20 -10.17 1.87
C ILE A 33 39.00 -9.71 1.06
N LEU A 34 38.90 -8.40 0.82
CA LEU A 34 37.87 -7.81 -0.03
C LEU A 34 38.34 -7.74 -1.48
N GLY A 35 37.45 -8.04 -2.43
CA GLY A 35 37.76 -8.04 -3.85
C GLY A 35 38.20 -6.65 -4.37
N LYS A 36 39.01 -6.62 -5.43
CA LYS A 36 39.46 -5.38 -6.08
C LYS A 36 38.26 -4.51 -6.52
N GLY A 37 38.19 -3.29 -5.99
CA GLY A 37 37.13 -2.31 -6.29
C GLY A 37 35.98 -2.25 -5.27
N VAL A 38 36.10 -2.94 -4.14
CA VAL A 38 35.20 -2.76 -2.99
C VAL A 38 35.61 -1.49 -2.22
N VAL A 39 34.67 -0.58 -1.99
CA VAL A 39 34.86 0.57 -1.10
C VAL A 39 34.23 0.24 0.24
N ARG A 40 34.98 0.44 1.33
CA ARG A 40 34.55 0.17 2.70
C ARG A 40 34.63 1.44 3.53
N GLU A 41 33.54 1.81 4.19
CA GLU A 41 33.49 2.91 5.16
C GLU A 41 33.18 2.35 6.55
N ARG A 42 33.92 2.78 7.59
CA ARG A 42 33.87 2.16 8.93
C ARG A 42 33.38 3.06 10.07
N GLU A 43 32.76 2.37 11.03
CA GLU A 43 32.48 2.64 12.45
C GLU A 43 31.79 3.97 12.77
N ARG A 44 32.51 4.98 13.26
CA ARG A 44 31.86 6.09 13.96
C ARG A 44 31.35 7.18 13.02
N SER A 45 32.06 7.43 11.91
CA SER A 45 31.60 8.38 10.89
C SER A 45 30.40 7.85 10.14
N LEU A 46 30.34 6.53 9.88
CA LEU A 46 29.23 5.91 9.18
C LEU A 46 27.95 5.91 10.04
N GLN A 47 28.04 5.61 11.34
CA GLN A 47 26.88 5.68 12.23
C GLN A 47 26.29 7.09 12.28
N LEU A 48 27.14 8.12 12.36
CA LEU A 48 26.70 9.51 12.35
C LEU A 48 26.09 9.91 10.99
N LEU A 49 26.67 9.46 9.87
CA LEU A 49 26.11 9.67 8.55
C LEU A 49 24.73 9.02 8.41
N ASN A 50 24.57 7.78 8.89
CA ASN A 50 23.29 7.08 8.86
C ASN A 50 22.23 7.82 9.69
N ILE A 51 22.61 8.39 10.83
CA ILE A 51 21.74 9.22 11.67
C ILE A 51 21.35 10.50 10.92
N GLU A 52 22.31 11.19 10.28
CA GLU A 52 22.05 12.40 9.49
C GLU A 52 21.07 12.14 8.34
N VAL A 53 21.17 10.99 7.67
CA VAL A 53 20.19 10.58 6.66
C VAL A 53 18.80 10.37 7.26
N ALA A 54 18.70 9.77 8.44
CA ALA A 54 17.43 9.60 9.13
C ALA A 54 16.82 10.93 9.59
N GLU A 55 17.66 11.87 10.06
CA GLU A 55 17.26 13.24 10.38
C GLU A 55 16.68 13.95 9.16
N TYR A 56 17.37 13.87 8.01
CA TYR A 56 16.87 14.44 6.76
C TYR A 56 15.51 13.85 6.35
N MET A 57 15.33 12.53 6.49
CA MET A 57 14.05 11.87 6.18
C MET A 57 12.92 12.33 7.10
N SER A 58 13.22 12.59 8.38
CA SER A 58 12.27 13.14 9.35
C SER A 58 11.88 14.58 8.97
N GLU A 59 12.84 15.47 8.74
CA GLU A 59 12.59 16.85 8.31
C GLU A 59 11.83 16.92 6.98
N PHE A 60 12.16 16.02 6.05
CA PHE A 60 11.46 15.90 4.78
C PHE A 60 9.96 15.66 4.98
N LEU A 61 9.55 14.84 5.96
CA LEU A 61 8.14 14.56 6.24
C LEU A 61 7.46 15.51 7.24
N LYS A 62 8.20 16.17 8.14
CA LYS A 62 7.59 17.05 9.17
C LYS A 62 6.63 18.08 8.56
N THR A 63 6.96 18.63 7.40
CA THR A 63 6.13 19.62 6.66
C THR A 63 4.81 19.08 6.11
N THR A 64 4.66 17.75 5.99
CA THR A 64 3.41 17.12 5.53
C THR A 64 2.56 16.61 6.70
N PHE A 65 3.07 16.64 7.92
CA PHE A 65 2.41 15.99 9.06
C PHE A 65 1.19 16.77 9.60
N GLY A 66 0.07 16.07 9.77
CA GLY A 66 -1.15 16.59 10.40
C GLY A 66 -2.08 17.39 9.46
N PRO A 67 -3.24 17.85 9.97
CA PRO A 67 -4.35 18.42 9.17
C PRO A 67 -4.00 19.66 8.34
N GLN A 68 -2.98 20.41 8.75
CA GLN A 68 -2.46 21.59 8.04
C GLN A 68 -1.12 21.31 7.35
N GLY A 69 -0.75 20.03 7.20
CA GLY A 69 0.45 19.61 6.48
C GLY A 69 0.33 19.90 4.98
N LEU A 70 1.45 20.28 4.37
CA LEU A 70 1.52 20.66 2.96
C LEU A 70 1.74 19.46 2.04
N ASP A 71 1.26 19.54 0.81
CA ASP A 71 1.49 18.53 -0.22
C ASP A 71 2.90 18.63 -0.81
N LYS A 72 3.45 17.50 -1.25
CA LYS A 72 4.68 17.44 -2.04
C LYS A 72 4.38 17.17 -3.50
N ILE A 73 5.08 17.91 -4.38
CA ILE A 73 5.07 17.66 -5.82
C ILE A 73 6.25 16.73 -6.16
N ILE A 74 5.95 15.58 -6.76
CA ILE A 74 6.92 14.55 -7.14
C ILE A 74 6.80 14.33 -8.65
N ILE A 75 7.85 14.67 -9.38
CA ILE A 75 7.90 14.50 -10.83
C ILE A 75 8.71 13.24 -11.14
N VAL A 76 8.05 12.22 -11.68
CA VAL A 76 8.67 10.96 -12.08
C VAL A 76 8.68 10.87 -13.61
N GLN A 77 9.83 10.48 -14.16
CA GLN A 77 9.96 10.20 -15.58
C GLN A 77 9.72 8.70 -15.83
N GLU A 78 8.57 8.36 -16.40
CA GLU A 78 8.22 7.00 -16.81
C GLU A 78 8.34 6.91 -18.35
N GLY A 79 9.49 6.41 -18.81
CA GLY A 79 9.81 6.35 -20.24
C GLY A 79 9.97 7.75 -20.86
N LYS A 80 9.10 8.10 -21.82
CA LYS A 80 9.06 9.42 -22.46
C LYS A 80 8.09 10.40 -21.77
N SER A 81 7.26 9.93 -20.85
CA SER A 81 6.23 10.73 -20.20
C SER A 81 6.72 11.21 -18.83
N ARG A 82 6.45 12.47 -18.50
CA ARG A 82 6.64 13.02 -17.15
C ARG A 82 5.30 12.98 -16.43
N ILE A 83 5.23 12.20 -15.36
CA ILE A 83 4.05 12.10 -14.51
C ILE A 83 4.34 12.92 -13.25
N THR A 84 3.44 13.86 -12.96
CA THR A 84 3.53 14.69 -11.75
C THR A 84 2.53 14.16 -10.74
N TYR A 85 3.04 13.74 -9.60
CA TYR A 85 2.26 13.37 -8.43
C TYR A 85 2.24 14.55 -7.48
N VAL A 86 1.08 14.84 -6.89
CA VAL A 86 0.93 15.76 -5.77
C VAL A 86 0.34 14.92 -4.65
N SER A 87 1.00 14.88 -3.50
CA SER A 87 0.45 14.19 -2.33
C SER A 87 1.06 14.62 -1.00
N ASN A 88 0.26 14.55 0.06
CA ASN A 88 0.70 14.61 1.45
C ASN A 88 1.07 13.22 2.02
N ASP A 89 0.48 12.16 1.47
CA ASP A 89 0.54 10.81 2.05
C ASP A 89 1.95 10.22 2.02
N ALA A 90 2.44 9.76 3.18
CA ALA A 90 3.80 9.25 3.32
C ALA A 90 4.07 8.01 2.47
N GLU A 91 3.11 7.08 2.36
CA GLU A 91 3.25 5.90 1.49
C GLU A 91 3.38 6.33 0.03
N MET A 92 2.52 7.24 -0.45
CA MET A 92 2.57 7.71 -1.83
C MET A 92 3.88 8.45 -2.12
N ILE A 93 4.30 9.34 -1.22
CA ILE A 93 5.55 10.09 -1.34
C ILE A 93 6.74 9.14 -1.44
N PHE A 94 6.83 8.15 -0.55
CA PHE A 94 7.98 7.24 -0.51
C PHE A 94 8.01 6.20 -1.62
N ARG A 95 6.85 5.75 -2.12
CA ARG A 95 6.81 4.84 -3.28
C ARG A 95 7.21 5.52 -4.58
N LYS A 96 6.93 6.82 -4.72
CA LYS A 96 7.20 7.57 -5.95
C LYS A 96 8.55 8.28 -5.94
N THR A 97 9.18 8.44 -4.78
CA THR A 97 10.50 9.08 -4.65
C THR A 97 11.61 8.04 -4.69
N PRO A 98 12.52 8.08 -5.69
CA PRO A 98 13.67 7.18 -5.74
C PRO A 98 14.78 7.65 -4.78
N PHE A 99 14.95 6.96 -3.65
CA PHE A 99 16.05 7.22 -2.71
C PHE A 99 17.34 6.52 -3.14
N GLN A 100 18.48 7.20 -3.03
CA GLN A 100 19.80 6.63 -3.34
C GLN A 100 20.45 5.96 -2.12
N HIS A 101 20.36 6.60 -0.94
CA HIS A 101 21.02 6.10 0.27
C HIS A 101 20.29 4.86 0.83
N PRO A 102 20.98 3.77 1.20
CA PRO A 102 20.34 2.55 1.71
C PRO A 102 19.47 2.77 2.96
N VAL A 103 19.93 3.61 3.89
CA VAL A 103 19.14 3.96 5.09
C VAL A 103 17.83 4.67 4.73
N ALA A 104 17.86 5.58 3.75
CA ALA A 104 16.64 6.25 3.29
C ALA A 104 15.68 5.27 2.61
N GLN A 105 16.18 4.34 1.79
CA GLN A 105 15.38 3.26 1.19
C GLN A 105 14.75 2.36 2.26
N PHE A 106 15.52 1.99 3.29
CA PHE A 106 15.04 1.19 4.41
C PHE A 106 13.95 1.92 5.21
N LEU A 107 14.16 3.20 5.57
CA LEU A 107 13.16 4.01 6.26
C LEU A 107 11.89 4.18 5.43
N ALA A 108 12.03 4.47 4.13
CA ALA A 108 10.90 4.53 3.20
C ALA A 108 10.12 3.21 3.16
N GLY A 109 10.82 2.07 3.09
CA GLY A 109 10.21 0.74 3.14
C GLY A 109 9.48 0.46 4.45
N ALA A 110 10.07 0.83 5.60
CA ALA A 110 9.49 0.66 6.92
C ALA A 110 8.19 1.49 7.08
N ALA A 111 8.18 2.73 6.60
CA ALA A 111 6.98 3.59 6.62
C ALA A 111 5.85 3.00 5.78
N VAL A 112 6.16 2.57 4.55
CA VAL A 112 5.18 1.94 3.64
C VAL A 112 4.64 0.64 4.24
N ALA A 113 5.48 -0.15 4.91
CA ALA A 113 5.07 -1.38 5.57
C ALA A 113 4.12 -1.10 6.75
N ALA A 114 4.45 -0.14 7.61
CA ALA A 114 3.59 0.25 8.73
C ALA A 114 2.21 0.72 8.26
N GLN A 115 2.19 1.60 7.25
CA GLN A 115 0.95 2.12 6.70
C GLN A 115 0.10 1.03 6.04
N LYS A 116 0.73 0.08 5.34
CA LYS A 116 0.02 -1.09 4.79
C LYS A 116 -0.57 -2.00 5.89
N GLU A 117 0.05 -2.06 7.06
CA GLU A 117 -0.36 -2.93 8.17
C GLU A 117 -1.55 -2.37 8.95
N VAL A 118 -1.57 -1.07 9.25
CA VAL A 118 -2.61 -0.45 10.10
C VAL A 118 -3.38 0.70 9.45
N GLY A 119 -3.04 1.07 8.23
CA GLY A 119 -3.68 2.16 7.47
C GLY A 119 -3.18 3.56 7.83
N GLY A 120 -2.25 3.70 8.76
CA GLY A 120 -1.78 5.01 9.22
C GLY A 120 -0.43 4.93 9.95
N GLY A 121 0.00 6.07 10.49
CA GLY A 121 1.21 6.14 11.33
C GLY A 121 2.55 6.13 10.56
N GLY A 122 2.56 5.97 9.24
CA GLY A 122 3.79 5.93 8.43
C GLY A 122 4.68 7.17 8.61
N ALA A 123 4.08 8.37 8.58
CA ALA A 123 4.81 9.62 8.83
C ALA A 123 5.31 9.72 10.28
N THR A 124 4.45 9.39 11.25
CA THR A 124 4.78 9.37 12.69
C THR A 124 5.99 8.48 12.97
N SER A 125 6.04 7.28 12.36
CA SER A 125 7.15 6.34 12.53
C SER A 125 8.49 6.95 12.13
N ILE A 126 8.55 7.64 11.00
CA ILE A 126 9.81 8.20 10.47
C ILE A 126 10.21 9.47 11.21
N ILE A 127 9.24 10.34 11.54
CA ILE A 127 9.52 11.54 12.32
C ILE A 127 10.12 11.15 13.67
N LEU A 128 9.49 10.19 14.35
CA LEU A 128 9.94 9.68 15.63
C LEU A 128 11.29 8.96 15.52
N ALA A 129 11.48 8.09 14.53
CA ALA A 129 12.75 7.38 14.34
C ALA A 129 13.92 8.36 14.10
N GLY A 130 13.73 9.37 13.24
CA GLY A 130 14.74 10.38 12.97
C GLY A 130 15.10 11.21 14.20
N GLU A 131 14.11 11.63 15.01
CA GLU A 131 14.38 12.40 16.22
C GLU A 131 15.03 11.55 17.33
N ILE A 132 14.63 10.27 17.47
CA ILE A 132 15.30 9.34 18.39
C ILE A 132 16.77 9.16 17.97
N LEU A 133 17.04 8.92 16.68
CA LEU A 133 18.39 8.75 16.16
C LEU A 133 19.23 10.01 16.35
N ARG A 134 18.67 11.19 16.15
CA ARG A 134 19.32 12.49 16.42
C ARG A 134 19.81 12.58 17.86
N ASN A 135 18.91 12.32 18.83
CA ASN A 135 19.25 12.39 20.24
C ASN A 135 20.26 11.30 20.62
N CYS A 136 20.15 10.10 20.04
CA CYS A 136 21.15 9.03 20.18
C CYS A 136 22.53 9.45 19.62
N GLY A 137 22.56 10.16 18.49
CA GLY A 137 23.79 10.69 17.89
C GLY A 137 24.54 11.64 18.83
N MET A 138 23.82 12.45 19.60
CA MET A 138 24.42 13.29 20.66
C MET A 138 25.05 12.44 21.77
N LEU A 139 24.39 11.36 22.19
CA LEU A 139 24.93 10.44 23.19
C LEU A 139 26.17 9.69 22.68
N ILE A 140 26.18 9.28 21.41
CA ILE A 140 27.35 8.67 20.75
C ILE A 140 28.52 9.65 20.73
N LYS A 141 28.28 10.93 20.39
CA LYS A 141 29.31 11.98 20.45
C LYS A 141 29.87 12.15 21.86
N ASN A 142 29.01 12.06 22.88
CA ASN A 142 29.38 12.11 24.30
C ASN A 142 30.01 10.81 24.84
N GLY A 143 30.30 9.83 23.99
CA GLY A 143 31.04 8.61 24.37
C GLY A 143 30.19 7.48 24.95
N VAL A 144 28.86 7.52 24.79
CA VAL A 144 28.00 6.36 25.10
C VAL A 144 28.12 5.33 23.98
N HIS A 145 28.40 4.07 24.33
CA HIS A 145 28.54 2.99 23.36
C HIS A 145 27.19 2.65 22.70
N PRO A 146 27.11 2.43 21.37
CA PRO A 146 25.85 2.12 20.67
C PRO A 146 25.06 0.95 21.27
N SER A 147 25.73 -0.10 21.76
CA SER A 147 25.04 -1.23 22.41
C SER A 147 24.24 -0.81 23.66
N VAL A 148 24.75 0.12 24.46
CA VAL A 148 24.03 0.63 25.65
C VAL A 148 22.80 1.44 25.23
N ILE A 149 22.92 2.18 24.12
CA ILE A 149 21.81 2.92 23.53
C ILE A 149 20.74 1.95 23.03
N GLN A 150 21.14 0.89 22.33
CA GLN A 150 20.21 -0.15 21.84
C GLN A 150 19.43 -0.80 23.00
N ASP A 151 20.10 -1.19 24.08
CA ASP A 151 19.44 -1.75 25.26
C ASP A 151 18.44 -0.77 25.89
N GLY A 152 18.82 0.51 26.00
CA GLY A 152 17.93 1.57 26.49
C GLY A 152 16.73 1.83 25.57
N CYS A 153 16.91 1.73 24.25
CA CYS A 153 15.81 1.84 23.29
C CYS A 153 14.79 0.71 23.45
N ILE A 154 15.23 -0.54 23.63
CA ILE A 154 14.32 -1.68 23.82
C ILE A 154 13.50 -1.49 25.10
N GLU A 155 14.14 -1.08 26.19
CA GLU A 155 13.47 -0.83 27.47
C GLU A 155 12.44 0.31 27.36
N ALA A 156 12.81 1.41 26.71
CA ALA A 156 11.92 2.55 26.47
C ALA A 156 10.74 2.20 25.56
N MET A 157 10.94 1.36 24.52
CA MET A 157 9.88 0.88 23.64
C MET A 157 8.82 0.10 24.42
N ASN A 158 9.26 -0.87 25.23
CA ASN A 158 8.36 -1.69 26.03
C ASN A 158 7.55 -0.84 27.02
N LYS A 159 8.21 0.10 27.71
CA LYS A 159 7.53 1.01 28.62
C LYS A 159 6.55 1.93 27.89
N THR A 160 6.89 2.39 26.70
CA THR A 160 5.98 3.21 25.86
C THR A 160 4.72 2.43 25.50
N ILE A 161 4.84 1.18 25.06
CA ILE A 161 3.68 0.34 24.72
C ILE A 161 2.80 0.10 25.96
N GLU A 162 3.40 -0.10 27.14
CA GLU A 162 2.65 -0.20 28.41
C GLU A 162 1.86 1.08 28.68
N ILE A 163 2.48 2.25 28.53
CA ILE A 163 1.83 3.56 28.73
C ILE A 163 0.64 3.73 27.78
N ILE A 164 0.81 3.42 26.49
CA ILE A 164 -0.27 3.51 25.49
C ILE A 164 -1.46 2.63 25.89
N ASN A 165 -1.20 1.42 26.38
CA ASN A 165 -2.27 0.52 26.82
C ASN A 165 -2.99 1.03 28.08
N GLN A 166 -2.31 1.77 28.96
CA GLN A 166 -2.90 2.36 30.17
C GLN A 166 -3.74 3.61 29.89
N THR A 167 -3.42 4.37 28.82
CA THR A 167 -4.16 5.58 28.43
C THR A 167 -5.28 5.30 27.44
N ALA A 168 -5.39 4.05 26.98
CA ALA A 168 -6.39 3.60 26.02
C ALA A 168 -7.82 3.67 26.58
N ILE A 169 -8.73 4.24 25.78
CA ILE A 169 -10.15 4.44 26.11
C ILE A 169 -10.99 3.48 25.25
N PRO A 170 -11.86 2.64 25.83
CA PRO A 170 -12.73 1.75 25.06
C PRO A 170 -13.84 2.55 24.35
N VAL A 171 -14.17 2.16 23.12
CA VAL A 171 -15.20 2.83 22.30
C VAL A 171 -16.20 1.87 21.68
N ASN A 172 -17.40 2.38 21.41
CA ASN A 172 -18.42 1.66 20.66
C ASN A 172 -18.36 2.05 19.17
N ILE A 173 -18.03 1.07 18.32
CA ILE A 173 -17.84 1.26 16.87
C ILE A 173 -19.19 1.47 16.15
N ALA A 174 -20.30 1.09 16.76
CA ALA A 174 -21.64 1.30 16.20
C ALA A 174 -22.12 2.76 16.31
N ASP A 175 -21.44 3.61 17.08
CA ASP A 175 -21.79 5.02 17.20
C ASP A 175 -21.28 5.79 15.96
N HIS A 176 -22.23 6.34 15.21
CA HIS A 176 -21.96 7.16 14.02
C HIS A 176 -21.05 8.34 14.32
N LYS A 177 -21.27 9.01 15.47
CA LYS A 177 -20.47 10.18 15.85
C LYS A 177 -19.02 9.80 16.06
N ILE A 178 -18.76 8.74 16.82
CA ILE A 178 -17.40 8.27 17.09
C ILE A 178 -16.72 7.83 15.79
N MET A 179 -17.43 7.06 14.94
CA MET A 179 -16.90 6.62 13.64
C MET A 179 -16.54 7.80 12.74
N SER A 180 -17.44 8.77 12.60
CA SER A 180 -17.20 9.96 11.78
C SER A 180 -15.97 10.72 12.26
N GLN A 181 -15.74 10.80 13.57
CA GLN A 181 -14.59 11.47 14.13
C GLN A 181 -13.29 10.70 13.89
N ILE A 182 -13.28 9.38 14.07
CA ILE A 182 -12.10 8.55 13.77
C ILE A 182 -11.75 8.62 12.27
N VAL A 183 -12.75 8.65 11.39
CA VAL A 183 -12.52 8.82 9.95
C VAL A 183 -11.93 10.20 9.66
N LYS A 184 -12.48 11.26 10.25
CA LYS A 184 -11.97 12.64 10.08
C LYS A 184 -10.54 12.80 10.59
N THR A 185 -10.18 12.21 11.72
CA THR A 185 -8.81 12.26 12.24
C THR A 185 -7.83 11.42 11.44
N SER A 186 -8.29 10.32 10.85
CA SER A 186 -7.47 9.48 9.97
C SER A 186 -7.20 10.12 8.60
N ILE A 187 -7.97 11.14 8.22
CA ILE A 187 -7.70 11.95 7.03
C ILE A 187 -6.68 13.02 7.43
N THR A 188 -5.41 12.73 7.11
CA THR A 188 -4.27 13.54 7.53
C THR A 188 -4.31 14.96 7.00
N SER A 189 -4.81 15.19 5.78
CA SER A 189 -4.98 16.51 5.12
C SER A 189 -5.47 16.31 3.67
N GLY A 190 -5.82 17.40 2.97
CA GLY A 190 -6.12 17.40 1.54
C GLY A 190 -7.61 17.49 1.18
N CYS A 191 -7.93 17.37 -0.11
CA CYS A 191 -9.28 17.55 -0.65
C CYS A 191 -10.34 16.62 -0.02
N LEU A 192 -9.93 15.55 0.66
CA LEU A 192 -10.83 14.57 1.27
C LEU A 192 -11.38 14.99 2.65
N LEU A 193 -10.81 16.01 3.29
CA LEU A 193 -11.23 16.42 4.64
C LEU A 193 -12.73 16.77 4.68
N GLU A 194 -13.21 17.46 3.64
CA GLU A 194 -14.63 17.84 3.48
C GLU A 194 -15.55 16.63 3.24
N PHE A 195 -15.00 15.51 2.78
CA PHE A 195 -15.75 14.29 2.42
C PHE A 195 -15.65 13.19 3.48
N GLY A 196 -14.97 13.43 4.60
CA GLY A 196 -14.84 12.46 5.69
C GLY A 196 -16.19 11.98 6.25
N GLY A 197 -17.22 12.85 6.24
CA GLY A 197 -18.58 12.47 6.63
C GLY A 197 -19.20 11.43 5.68
N LEU A 198 -19.08 11.65 4.38
CA LEU A 198 -19.58 10.72 3.35
C LEU A 198 -18.85 9.38 3.40
N ILE A 199 -17.54 9.38 3.65
CA ILE A 199 -16.76 8.14 3.85
C ILE A 199 -17.23 7.40 5.11
N ALA A 200 -17.49 8.11 6.21
CA ALA A 200 -18.01 7.50 7.43
C ALA A 200 -19.38 6.86 7.21
N ASP A 201 -20.28 7.53 6.48
CA ASP A 201 -21.59 6.97 6.11
C ASP A 201 -21.46 5.70 5.27
N MET A 202 -20.52 5.67 4.31
CA MET A 202 -20.24 4.48 3.50
C MET A 202 -19.73 3.32 4.36
N ILE A 203 -18.81 3.58 5.28
CA ILE A 203 -18.27 2.59 6.22
C ILE A 203 -19.38 2.02 7.09
N LEU A 204 -20.25 2.86 7.65
CA LEU A 204 -21.36 2.41 8.50
C LEU A 204 -22.39 1.60 7.72
N LYS A 205 -22.65 1.94 6.46
CA LYS A 205 -23.48 1.11 5.56
C LYS A 205 -22.88 -0.29 5.36
N ILE A 206 -21.56 -0.39 5.17
CA ILE A 206 -20.87 -1.69 5.06
C ILE A 206 -21.02 -2.48 6.37
N ILE A 207 -20.77 -1.83 7.51
CA ILE A 207 -20.87 -2.46 8.85
C ILE A 207 -22.29 -2.98 9.12
N GLY A 208 -23.33 -2.27 8.66
CA GLY A 208 -24.72 -2.68 8.82
C GLY A 208 -25.16 -3.80 7.88
N ALA A 209 -24.59 -3.86 6.67
CA ALA A 209 -25.01 -4.80 5.63
C ALA A 209 -24.24 -6.13 5.64
N VAL A 210 -22.98 -6.13 6.09
CA VAL A 210 -22.11 -7.30 6.07
C VAL A 210 -22.19 -8.05 7.41
N ASN A 211 -22.19 -9.38 7.35
CA ASN A 211 -22.13 -10.20 8.56
C ASN A 211 -20.85 -9.90 9.36
N LYS A 212 -20.99 -9.69 10.68
CA LYS A 212 -19.89 -9.40 11.61
C LYS A 212 -18.72 -10.38 11.53
N ALA A 213 -18.97 -11.65 11.18
CA ALA A 213 -17.93 -12.66 11.02
C ALA A 213 -16.98 -12.39 9.83
N HIS A 214 -17.47 -11.72 8.79
CA HIS A 214 -16.71 -11.41 7.56
C HIS A 214 -16.38 -9.92 7.43
N LEU A 215 -16.87 -9.07 8.33
CA LEU A 215 -16.76 -7.63 8.23
C LEU A 215 -15.32 -7.16 8.09
N GLU A 216 -14.39 -7.78 8.82
CA GLU A 216 -12.98 -7.44 8.73
C GLU A 216 -12.39 -7.73 7.34
N ASP A 217 -12.68 -8.92 6.79
CA ASP A 217 -12.24 -9.31 5.45
C ASP A 217 -12.83 -8.40 4.38
N VAL A 218 -14.11 -8.02 4.52
CA VAL A 218 -14.76 -7.11 3.58
C VAL A 218 -14.16 -5.71 3.64
N LEU A 219 -13.91 -5.17 4.83
CA LEU A 219 -13.26 -3.86 5.00
C LEU A 219 -11.84 -3.86 4.42
N LEU A 220 -11.11 -4.98 4.51
CA LEU A 220 -9.79 -5.12 3.89
C LEU A 220 -9.83 -5.25 2.36
N ASN A 221 -10.94 -5.75 1.82
CA ASN A 221 -11.08 -6.09 0.41
C ASN A 221 -11.94 -5.12 -0.41
N VAL A 222 -12.31 -3.96 0.14
CA VAL A 222 -13.03 -2.90 -0.60
C VAL A 222 -12.24 -2.53 -1.85
N LYS A 223 -12.84 -2.70 -3.03
CA LYS A 223 -12.22 -2.35 -4.31
C LYS A 223 -12.63 -0.95 -4.71
N VAL A 224 -11.64 -0.09 -4.97
CA VAL A 224 -11.89 1.27 -5.45
C VAL A 224 -11.80 1.26 -6.98
N LYS A 225 -12.89 1.62 -7.66
CA LYS A 225 -12.94 1.81 -9.11
C LYS A 225 -12.95 3.31 -9.39
N LYS A 226 -11.95 3.80 -10.12
CA LYS A 226 -11.77 5.23 -10.42
C LYS A 226 -12.47 5.61 -11.71
N VAL A 227 -13.21 6.71 -11.70
CA VAL A 227 -13.85 7.29 -12.87
C VAL A 227 -13.49 8.77 -12.95
N GLU A 228 -12.92 9.17 -14.07
CA GLU A 228 -12.58 10.57 -14.32
C GLU A 228 -13.84 11.41 -14.58
N GLY A 229 -13.83 12.65 -14.10
CA GLY A 229 -14.91 13.61 -14.25
C GLY A 229 -15.93 13.59 -13.12
N GLY A 230 -16.53 14.76 -12.88
CA GLY A 230 -17.43 15.03 -11.75
C GLY A 230 -16.67 15.42 -10.48
N TRP A 231 -17.38 15.42 -9.36
CA TRP A 231 -16.85 15.78 -8.05
C TRP A 231 -16.62 14.53 -7.18
N ILE A 232 -15.72 14.62 -6.19
CA ILE A 232 -15.48 13.51 -5.25
C ILE A 232 -16.75 13.15 -4.47
N GLY A 233 -17.62 14.12 -4.20
CA GLY A 233 -18.92 13.89 -3.56
C GLY A 233 -19.90 13.06 -4.38
N ASP A 234 -19.69 12.93 -5.70
CA ASP A 234 -20.50 12.07 -6.58
C ASP A 234 -20.12 10.59 -6.47
N SER A 235 -19.12 10.26 -5.64
CA SER A 235 -18.65 8.90 -5.42
C SER A 235 -19.71 8.06 -4.73
N LYS A 236 -19.84 6.81 -5.15
CA LYS A 236 -20.92 5.91 -4.70
C LYS A 236 -20.37 4.59 -4.22
N LEU A 237 -20.92 4.15 -3.10
CA LEU A 237 -20.72 2.79 -2.60
C LEU A 237 -21.70 1.85 -3.30
N VAL A 238 -21.16 0.78 -3.87
CA VAL A 238 -21.91 -0.28 -4.54
C VAL A 238 -21.75 -1.55 -3.71
N MET A 239 -22.85 -2.03 -3.13
CA MET A 239 -22.89 -3.29 -2.37
C MET A 239 -22.94 -4.48 -3.33
N GLY A 240 -21.80 -4.72 -3.99
CA GLY A 240 -21.60 -5.70 -5.04
C GLY A 240 -20.46 -5.26 -5.96
N CYS A 241 -20.60 -5.50 -7.27
CA CYS A 241 -19.54 -5.25 -8.25
C CYS A 241 -19.89 -4.11 -9.21
N ALA A 242 -18.86 -3.43 -9.70
CA ALA A 242 -18.94 -2.39 -10.70
C ALA A 242 -17.77 -2.50 -11.68
N PHE A 243 -18.05 -2.53 -12.98
CA PHE A 243 -17.02 -2.71 -14.01
C PHE A 243 -17.33 -1.94 -15.30
N TYR A 244 -16.27 -1.41 -15.90
CA TYR A 244 -16.31 -0.71 -17.18
C TYR A 244 -16.27 -1.70 -18.34
N ARG A 245 -17.37 -1.82 -19.08
CA ARG A 245 -17.47 -2.66 -20.28
C ARG A 245 -18.56 -2.15 -21.22
N GLU A 246 -18.27 -2.18 -22.51
CA GLU A 246 -19.27 -1.91 -23.54
C GLU A 246 -20.32 -3.04 -23.61
N PRO A 247 -21.58 -2.71 -23.97
CA PRO A 247 -22.60 -3.70 -24.25
C PRO A 247 -22.17 -4.66 -25.35
N THR A 248 -22.39 -5.96 -25.15
CA THR A 248 -21.96 -6.99 -26.12
C THR A 248 -22.79 -6.95 -27.41
N HIS A 249 -24.09 -6.65 -27.31
CA HIS A 249 -25.02 -6.58 -28.43
C HIS A 249 -26.12 -5.54 -28.13
N PRO A 250 -26.56 -4.72 -29.11
CA PRO A 250 -27.60 -3.70 -28.89
C PRO A 250 -28.95 -4.25 -28.39
N ASP A 251 -29.35 -5.43 -28.87
CA ASP A 251 -30.63 -6.06 -28.50
C ASP A 251 -30.60 -6.78 -27.14
N MET A 252 -29.44 -6.83 -26.44
CA MET A 252 -29.38 -7.40 -25.10
C MET A 252 -29.98 -6.43 -24.06
N PRO A 253 -30.63 -6.94 -23.00
CA PRO A 253 -31.23 -6.08 -21.99
C PRO A 253 -30.17 -5.31 -21.22
N GLU A 254 -30.31 -3.98 -21.15
CA GLU A 254 -29.43 -3.12 -20.35
C GLU A 254 -29.72 -3.22 -18.84
N ARG A 255 -30.88 -3.76 -18.46
CA ARG A 255 -31.32 -3.90 -17.07
C ARG A 255 -32.01 -5.23 -16.83
N VAL A 256 -31.53 -6.00 -15.86
CA VAL A 256 -32.07 -7.30 -15.47
C VAL A 256 -32.37 -7.30 -13.96
N THR A 257 -33.64 -7.51 -13.60
CA THR A 257 -34.07 -7.67 -12.20
C THR A 257 -34.13 -9.15 -11.80
N LYS A 258 -33.79 -9.49 -10.56
CA LYS A 258 -33.66 -10.87 -10.06
C LYS A 258 -32.70 -11.69 -10.94
N ALA A 259 -31.47 -11.19 -11.04
CA ALA A 259 -30.43 -11.81 -11.83
C ALA A 259 -29.99 -13.15 -11.21
N LYS A 260 -30.02 -14.19 -12.04
CA LYS A 260 -29.42 -15.51 -11.89
C LYS A 260 -28.17 -15.55 -12.75
N ILE A 261 -27.03 -15.47 -12.10
CA ILE A 261 -25.74 -15.15 -12.72
C ILE A 261 -24.93 -16.42 -12.90
N ALA A 262 -24.59 -16.75 -14.14
CA ALA A 262 -23.65 -17.82 -14.49
C ALA A 262 -22.26 -17.22 -14.77
N ILE A 263 -21.22 -17.90 -14.29
CA ILE A 263 -19.83 -17.47 -14.48
C ILE A 263 -19.03 -18.57 -15.19
N LEU A 264 -18.49 -18.24 -16.37
CA LEU A 264 -17.69 -19.15 -17.18
C LEU A 264 -16.23 -18.72 -17.26
N LYS A 265 -15.34 -19.65 -16.90
CA LYS A 265 -13.90 -19.57 -17.12
C LYS A 265 -13.60 -20.00 -18.56
N GLY A 266 -12.79 -19.23 -19.27
CA GLY A 266 -12.58 -19.42 -20.71
C GLY A 266 -13.55 -18.63 -21.59
N GLY A 267 -13.81 -19.12 -22.80
CA GLY A 267 -14.61 -18.42 -23.79
C GLY A 267 -15.46 -19.37 -24.60
N LEU A 268 -16.61 -18.88 -25.07
CA LEU A 268 -17.52 -19.62 -25.94
C LEU A 268 -17.07 -19.43 -27.38
N LYS A 269 -15.99 -20.13 -27.74
CA LYS A 269 -15.45 -20.12 -29.10
C LYS A 269 -15.25 -21.53 -29.58
N ILE A 270 -15.52 -21.76 -30.85
CA ILE A 270 -15.08 -22.99 -31.49
C ILE A 270 -13.55 -22.91 -31.61
N PRO A 271 -12.81 -23.89 -31.08
CA PRO A 271 -11.36 -23.87 -31.15
C PRO A 271 -10.92 -23.92 -32.62
N GLU A 272 -10.45 -22.80 -33.15
CA GLU A 272 -9.97 -22.69 -34.55
C GLU A 272 -8.77 -23.60 -34.83
N ARG A 273 -8.02 -23.99 -33.78
CA ARG A 273 -6.94 -24.97 -33.81
C ARG A 273 -6.92 -25.74 -32.49
N GLY A 274 -6.80 -27.06 -32.57
CA GLY A 274 -6.53 -27.90 -31.40
C GLY A 274 -5.31 -27.36 -30.66
N ARG A 275 -5.48 -26.95 -29.40
CA ARG A 275 -4.39 -26.45 -28.58
C ARG A 275 -3.52 -27.62 -28.11
N THR A 276 -2.69 -28.14 -28.99
CA THR A 276 -1.50 -28.91 -28.65
C THR A 276 -0.54 -28.86 -29.84
N ARG A 277 0.74 -28.63 -29.56
CA ARG A 277 1.86 -28.65 -30.53
C ARG A 277 2.03 -30.03 -31.23
N TYR A 278 1.20 -31.01 -30.86
CA TYR A 278 1.28 -32.44 -31.21
C TYR A 278 0.01 -33.01 -31.87
N LEU A 279 -1.06 -32.22 -32.03
CA LEU A 279 -2.32 -32.71 -32.60
C LEU A 279 -2.85 -31.73 -33.66
N ASN A 280 -2.39 -31.88 -34.89
CA ASN A 280 -2.95 -31.19 -36.06
C ASN A 280 -4.29 -31.84 -36.43
N HIS A 281 -5.37 -31.42 -35.80
CA HIS A 281 -6.71 -31.73 -36.29
C HIS A 281 -7.04 -30.76 -37.43
N GLY A 282 -6.74 -31.18 -38.66
CA GLY A 282 -7.18 -30.50 -39.87
C GLY A 282 -8.44 -31.19 -40.41
N ILE A 283 -9.53 -30.44 -40.57
CA ILE A 283 -10.71 -30.93 -41.28
C ILE A 283 -10.52 -30.57 -42.75
N THR A 284 -10.21 -31.55 -43.59
CA THR A 284 -10.14 -31.36 -45.05
C THR A 284 -11.52 -31.61 -45.64
N LEU A 285 -12.11 -30.58 -46.25
CA LEU A 285 -13.42 -30.68 -46.89
C LEU A 285 -13.23 -30.88 -48.39
N GLU A 286 -13.38 -32.12 -48.86
CA GLU A 286 -13.13 -32.49 -50.28
C GLU A 286 -14.30 -32.15 -51.22
N ALA A 287 -15.50 -31.90 -50.68
CA ALA A 287 -16.71 -31.69 -51.46
C ALA A 287 -17.64 -30.61 -50.86
N LEU A 288 -18.41 -29.95 -51.73
CA LEU A 288 -19.33 -28.86 -51.35
C LEU A 288 -20.45 -29.31 -50.39
N HIS A 289 -20.86 -30.58 -50.43
CA HIS A 289 -21.87 -31.14 -49.52
C HIS A 289 -21.34 -31.23 -48.08
N ASN A 290 -20.10 -31.68 -47.89
CA ASN A 290 -19.43 -31.75 -46.58
C ASN A 290 -19.34 -30.38 -45.90
N PHE A 291 -19.22 -29.30 -46.69
CA PHE A 291 -19.21 -27.93 -46.16
C PHE A 291 -20.58 -27.52 -45.58
N LYS A 292 -21.68 -27.94 -46.22
CA LYS A 292 -23.04 -27.65 -45.70
C LYS A 292 -23.31 -28.42 -44.42
N GLU A 293 -22.97 -29.72 -44.38
CA GLU A 293 -23.14 -30.55 -43.19
C GLU A 293 -22.30 -30.05 -42.02
N PHE A 294 -21.05 -29.69 -42.26
CA PHE A 294 -20.19 -29.09 -41.26
C PHE A 294 -20.80 -27.82 -40.66
N ARG A 295 -21.37 -26.93 -41.49
CA ARG A 295 -22.06 -25.73 -41.00
C ARG A 295 -23.28 -26.06 -40.14
N VAL A 296 -24.05 -27.08 -40.53
CA VAL A 296 -25.24 -27.50 -39.78
C VAL A 296 -24.82 -28.09 -38.43
N GLU A 297 -23.85 -28.99 -38.38
CA GLU A 297 -23.36 -29.58 -37.13
C GLU A 297 -22.68 -28.55 -36.21
N LYS A 298 -21.90 -27.63 -36.79
CA LYS A 298 -21.35 -26.48 -36.06
C LYS A 298 -22.46 -25.67 -35.39
N MET A 299 -23.53 -25.38 -36.12
CA MET A 299 -24.68 -24.65 -35.59
C MET A 299 -25.39 -25.43 -34.50
N LYS A 300 -25.63 -26.73 -34.67
CA LYS A 300 -26.25 -27.59 -33.63
C LYS A 300 -25.44 -27.56 -32.34
N LEU A 301 -24.13 -27.80 -32.39
CA LEU A 301 -23.26 -27.77 -31.21
C LEU A 301 -23.35 -26.44 -30.46
N LEU A 302 -23.38 -25.33 -31.19
CA LEU A 302 -23.52 -24.00 -30.59
C LEU A 302 -24.90 -23.80 -29.96
N MET A 303 -25.96 -24.27 -30.60
CA MET A 303 -27.31 -24.23 -30.04
C MET A 303 -27.43 -25.07 -28.78
N ASP A 304 -26.94 -26.31 -28.78
CA ASP A 304 -26.98 -27.21 -27.63
C ASP A 304 -26.28 -26.57 -26.42
N THR A 305 -25.17 -25.87 -26.66
CA THR A 305 -24.44 -25.14 -25.61
C THR A 305 -25.29 -24.00 -25.02
N ILE A 306 -26.00 -23.25 -25.85
CA ILE A 306 -26.85 -22.14 -25.42
C ILE A 306 -28.11 -22.65 -24.72
N GLU A 307 -28.73 -23.72 -25.25
CA GLU A 307 -29.87 -24.38 -24.63
C GLU A 307 -29.50 -24.92 -23.26
N LYS A 308 -28.30 -25.49 -23.09
CA LYS A 308 -27.81 -25.90 -21.78
C LYS A 308 -27.74 -24.72 -20.81
N ILE A 309 -27.16 -23.58 -21.21
CA ILE A 309 -27.14 -22.36 -20.37
C ILE A 309 -28.57 -21.90 -20.03
N SER A 310 -29.45 -21.84 -21.02
CA SER A 310 -30.85 -21.43 -20.83
C SER A 310 -31.61 -22.38 -19.91
N SER A 311 -31.36 -23.69 -20.00
CA SER A 311 -32.00 -24.72 -19.17
C SER A 311 -31.67 -24.60 -17.68
N THR A 312 -30.50 -24.05 -17.32
CA THR A 312 -30.16 -23.74 -15.92
C THR A 312 -31.02 -22.62 -15.33
N GLY A 313 -31.66 -21.83 -16.19
CA GLY A 313 -32.43 -20.65 -15.82
C GLY A 313 -31.58 -19.39 -15.59
N ALA A 314 -30.32 -19.38 -16.02
CA ALA A 314 -29.47 -18.20 -15.99
C ALA A 314 -30.01 -17.10 -16.92
N ASN A 315 -30.06 -15.87 -16.43
CA ASN A 315 -30.46 -14.69 -17.21
C ASN A 315 -29.31 -13.68 -17.42
N VAL A 316 -28.19 -13.87 -16.70
CA VAL A 316 -26.96 -13.11 -16.88
C VAL A 316 -25.77 -14.07 -16.98
N LEU A 317 -24.89 -13.84 -17.95
CA LEU A 317 -23.71 -14.65 -18.23
C LEU A 317 -22.45 -13.80 -18.23
N PHE A 318 -21.49 -14.17 -17.38
CA PHE A 318 -20.16 -13.58 -17.31
C PHE A 318 -19.11 -14.53 -17.89
N VAL A 319 -18.27 -14.04 -18.80
CA VAL A 319 -17.28 -14.86 -19.50
C VAL A 319 -15.88 -14.23 -19.43
N GLU A 320 -14.88 -15.03 -19.01
CA GLU A 320 -13.48 -14.59 -18.91
C GLU A 320 -12.91 -14.10 -20.27
N LYS A 321 -13.18 -14.83 -21.35
CA LYS A 321 -12.63 -14.56 -22.69
C LYS A 321 -13.71 -14.07 -23.64
N GLY A 322 -13.49 -14.23 -24.95
CA GLY A 322 -14.44 -13.85 -25.97
C GLY A 322 -15.50 -14.91 -26.23
N ILE A 323 -16.53 -14.50 -26.97
CA ILE A 323 -17.65 -15.31 -27.44
C ILE A 323 -17.70 -15.11 -28.96
N ASP A 324 -17.97 -16.19 -29.72
CA ASP A 324 -18.17 -16.12 -31.17
C ASP A 324 -19.45 -15.36 -31.52
N GLN A 325 -19.43 -14.61 -32.64
CA GLN A 325 -20.53 -13.70 -33.00
C GLN A 325 -21.87 -14.42 -33.15
N GLU A 326 -21.86 -15.61 -33.75
CA GLU A 326 -23.05 -16.45 -33.94
C GLU A 326 -23.75 -16.73 -32.59
N ILE A 327 -22.99 -16.99 -31.52
CA ILE A 327 -23.51 -17.26 -30.18
C ILE A 327 -24.08 -15.99 -29.54
N ILE A 328 -23.44 -14.83 -29.76
CA ILE A 328 -23.89 -13.54 -29.21
C ILE A 328 -25.30 -13.21 -29.71
N ASP A 329 -25.55 -13.37 -31.01
CA ASP A 329 -26.84 -13.05 -31.63
C ASP A 329 -27.95 -13.96 -31.06
N TYR A 330 -27.66 -15.23 -30.81
CA TYR A 330 -28.61 -16.16 -30.18
C TYR A 330 -28.85 -15.86 -28.70
N LEU A 331 -27.80 -15.56 -27.92
CA LEU A 331 -27.94 -15.16 -26.52
C LEU A 331 -28.80 -13.89 -26.38
N ALA A 332 -28.64 -12.94 -27.32
CA ALA A 332 -29.46 -11.73 -27.38
C ALA A 332 -30.95 -12.06 -27.63
N ARG A 333 -31.24 -12.94 -28.60
CA ARG A 333 -32.62 -13.41 -28.89
C ARG A 333 -33.25 -14.16 -27.71
N SER A 334 -32.45 -14.92 -26.97
CA SER A 334 -32.88 -15.62 -25.76
C SER A 334 -33.03 -14.70 -24.54
N GLY A 335 -32.72 -13.40 -24.67
CA GLY A 335 -32.82 -12.42 -23.59
C GLY A 335 -31.80 -12.59 -22.47
N ILE A 336 -30.70 -13.33 -22.71
CA ILE A 336 -29.64 -13.57 -21.72
C ILE A 336 -28.61 -12.44 -21.83
N LEU A 337 -28.54 -11.60 -20.80
CA LEU A 337 -27.52 -10.55 -20.72
C LEU A 337 -26.14 -11.20 -20.64
N THR A 338 -25.27 -10.92 -21.61
CA THR A 338 -23.94 -11.52 -21.65
C THR A 338 -22.86 -10.45 -21.63
N ILE A 339 -21.92 -10.60 -20.71
CA ILE A 339 -20.78 -9.70 -20.57
C ILE A 339 -19.49 -10.53 -20.67
N ARG A 340 -18.62 -10.14 -21.61
CA ARG A 340 -17.43 -10.92 -21.99
C ARG A 340 -16.13 -10.19 -21.65
N ARG A 341 -15.01 -10.92 -21.74
CA ARG A 341 -13.63 -10.42 -21.53
C ARG A 341 -13.39 -9.92 -20.11
N PHE A 342 -13.65 -10.78 -19.12
CA PHE A 342 -13.27 -10.55 -17.73
C PHE A 342 -11.83 -10.99 -17.45
N PRO A 343 -10.95 -10.07 -16.97
CA PRO A 343 -9.74 -10.48 -16.30
C PRO A 343 -10.09 -11.43 -15.14
N PRO A 344 -9.29 -12.48 -14.89
CA PRO A 344 -9.57 -13.43 -13.81
C PRO A 344 -9.88 -12.78 -12.45
N PRO A 345 -9.17 -11.71 -12.01
CA PRO A 345 -9.47 -11.05 -10.73
C PRO A 345 -10.86 -10.40 -10.66
N GLU A 346 -11.38 -9.87 -11.78
CA GLU A 346 -12.73 -9.29 -11.80
C GLU A 346 -13.81 -10.38 -11.86
N LEU A 347 -13.49 -11.52 -12.45
CA LEU A 347 -14.41 -12.66 -12.48
C LEU A 347 -14.58 -13.28 -11.09
N GLU A 348 -13.47 -13.40 -10.35
CA GLU A 348 -13.46 -13.79 -8.94
C GLU A 348 -14.25 -12.80 -8.08
N GLU A 349 -14.12 -11.49 -8.35
CA GLU A 349 -14.90 -10.43 -7.68
C GLU A 349 -16.42 -10.67 -7.81
N VAL A 350 -16.89 -10.97 -9.03
CA VAL A 350 -18.31 -11.25 -9.30
C VAL A 350 -18.76 -12.55 -8.63
N ALA A 351 -17.92 -13.60 -8.65
CA ALA A 351 -18.20 -14.86 -7.98
C ALA A 351 -18.38 -14.67 -6.46
N GLU A 352 -17.46 -13.95 -5.83
CA GLU A 352 -17.51 -13.67 -4.39
C GLU A 352 -18.69 -12.78 -3.98
N ALA A 353 -19.05 -11.79 -4.81
CA ALA A 353 -20.18 -10.92 -4.55
C ALA A 353 -21.53 -11.65 -4.70
N THR A 354 -21.67 -12.46 -5.75
CA THR A 354 -22.96 -13.10 -6.12
C THR A 354 -23.15 -14.49 -5.51
N GLY A 355 -22.07 -15.12 -5.04
CA GLY A 355 -22.04 -16.50 -4.57
C GLY A 355 -22.03 -17.55 -5.68
N ALA A 356 -21.83 -17.15 -6.94
CA ALA A 356 -21.73 -18.06 -8.07
C ALA A 356 -20.44 -18.89 -8.03
N ASN A 357 -20.50 -20.12 -8.54
CA ASN A 357 -19.30 -20.92 -8.79
C ASN A 357 -18.74 -20.61 -10.19
N ILE A 358 -17.42 -20.52 -10.29
CA ILE A 358 -16.74 -20.33 -11.57
C ILE A 358 -16.62 -21.69 -12.26
N VAL A 359 -17.39 -21.89 -13.33
CA VAL A 359 -17.42 -23.16 -14.09
C VAL A 359 -16.52 -23.07 -15.32
N SER A 360 -15.76 -24.12 -15.60
CA SER A 360 -14.84 -24.14 -16.75
C SER A 360 -15.48 -24.64 -18.05
N ASP A 361 -16.45 -25.56 -17.94
CA ASP A 361 -17.13 -26.17 -19.08
C ASP A 361 -18.66 -26.01 -18.95
N VAL A 362 -19.30 -25.56 -20.02
CA VAL A 362 -20.75 -25.30 -20.05
C VAL A 362 -21.58 -26.56 -19.78
N ASN A 363 -21.07 -27.73 -20.16
CA ASN A 363 -21.78 -28.99 -20.00
C ASN A 363 -21.99 -29.39 -18.53
N ILE A 364 -21.13 -28.90 -17.64
CA ILE A 364 -21.16 -29.17 -16.19
C ILE A 364 -21.96 -28.08 -15.46
N LEU A 365 -22.33 -26.99 -16.14
CA LEU A 365 -23.06 -25.90 -15.53
C LEU A 365 -24.45 -26.35 -15.09
N ASP A 366 -24.71 -26.27 -13.79
CA ASP A 366 -25.99 -26.60 -13.18
C ASP A 366 -26.59 -25.40 -12.43
N ALA A 367 -27.89 -25.51 -12.09
CA ALA A 367 -28.60 -24.44 -11.40
C ALA A 367 -28.03 -24.11 -10.00
N SER A 368 -27.29 -25.04 -9.38
CA SER A 368 -26.59 -24.84 -8.10
C SER A 368 -25.37 -23.92 -8.19
N ASP A 369 -24.80 -23.75 -9.39
CA ASP A 369 -23.61 -22.91 -9.61
C ASP A 369 -23.97 -21.44 -9.83
N LEU A 370 -25.27 -21.14 -9.98
CA LEU A 370 -25.74 -19.79 -10.26
C LEU A 370 -25.68 -18.90 -9.01
N GLY A 371 -25.12 -17.72 -9.19
CA GLY A 371 -25.18 -16.64 -8.20
C GLY A 371 -26.48 -15.86 -8.29
N GLY A 372 -26.76 -15.07 -7.25
CA GLY A 372 -27.97 -14.25 -7.16
C GLY A 372 -27.65 -12.78 -6.92
N ALA A 373 -28.29 -11.90 -7.70
CA ALA A 373 -28.32 -10.46 -7.46
C ALA A 373 -29.73 -9.90 -7.73
N GLU A 374 -30.11 -8.81 -7.06
CA GLU A 374 -31.40 -8.17 -7.30
C GLU A 374 -31.42 -7.40 -8.63
N LEU A 375 -30.30 -6.79 -8.99
CA LEU A 375 -30.20 -5.91 -10.16
C LEU A 375 -28.84 -6.05 -10.84
N VAL A 376 -28.87 -6.24 -12.15
CA VAL A 376 -27.72 -6.01 -13.05
C VAL A 376 -28.12 -4.93 -14.04
N GLU A 377 -27.42 -3.79 -14.03
CA GLU A 377 -27.80 -2.62 -14.82
C GLU A 377 -26.59 -1.94 -15.45
N LEU A 378 -26.73 -1.56 -16.72
CA LEU A 378 -25.84 -0.65 -17.41
C LEU A 378 -26.22 0.79 -17.07
N ARG A 379 -25.30 1.54 -16.46
CA ARG A 379 -25.43 2.99 -16.26
C ARG A 379 -24.27 3.68 -16.96
N ARG A 380 -24.57 4.81 -17.63
CA ARG A 380 -23.52 5.64 -18.22
C ARG A 380 -23.04 6.66 -17.21
N ILE A 381 -21.76 6.64 -16.89
CA ILE A 381 -21.11 7.59 -15.97
C ILE A 381 -20.04 8.31 -16.76
N ALA A 382 -20.10 9.65 -16.79
CA ALA A 382 -19.22 10.48 -17.62
C ALA A 382 -19.24 10.10 -19.12
N GLY A 383 -20.38 9.58 -19.62
CA GLY A 383 -20.53 9.12 -21.00
C GLY A 383 -20.03 7.69 -21.26
N GLU A 384 -19.35 7.08 -20.29
CA GLU A 384 -18.80 5.74 -20.38
C GLU A 384 -19.77 4.67 -19.86
N PRO A 385 -19.85 3.48 -20.50
CA PRO A 385 -20.71 2.38 -20.06
C PRO A 385 -20.12 1.62 -18.85
N TRP A 386 -20.84 1.67 -17.73
CA TRP A 386 -20.50 0.94 -16.50
C TRP A 386 -21.63 -0.01 -16.11
N TRP A 387 -21.28 -1.25 -15.81
CA TRP A 387 -22.22 -2.25 -15.33
C TRP A 387 -22.15 -2.34 -13.80
N PHE A 388 -23.33 -2.40 -13.19
CA PHE A 388 -23.51 -2.51 -11.74
C PHE A 388 -24.23 -3.81 -11.42
N VAL A 389 -23.70 -4.56 -10.47
CA VAL A 389 -24.32 -5.74 -9.88
C VAL A 389 -24.65 -5.40 -8.43
N GLU A 390 -25.94 -5.21 -8.13
CA GLU A 390 -26.45 -4.69 -6.85
C GLU A 390 -27.47 -5.66 -6.22
N GLY A 391 -27.60 -5.57 -4.88
CA GLY A 391 -28.55 -6.39 -4.10
C GLY A 391 -28.15 -7.86 -4.01
N CYS A 392 -26.86 -8.14 -3.88
CA CYS A 392 -26.39 -9.48 -3.52
C CYS A 392 -26.79 -9.78 -2.06
N ARG A 393 -27.20 -11.03 -1.75
CA ARG A 393 -27.71 -11.39 -0.41
C ARG A 393 -26.69 -11.22 0.73
N ASN A 394 -25.40 -11.40 0.45
CA ASN A 394 -24.32 -11.16 1.40
C ASN A 394 -23.03 -10.87 0.62
N PRO A 395 -22.83 -9.63 0.14
CA PRO A 395 -21.68 -9.30 -0.68
C PRO A 395 -20.42 -9.37 0.17
N LYS A 396 -19.55 -10.35 -0.12
CA LYS A 396 -18.19 -10.39 0.44
C LYS A 396 -17.28 -9.33 -0.19
N VAL A 397 -17.69 -8.79 -1.34
CA VAL A 397 -16.97 -7.76 -2.07
C VAL A 397 -17.85 -6.52 -2.17
N VAL A 398 -17.24 -5.38 -1.87
CA VAL A 398 -17.88 -4.07 -1.97
C VAL A 398 -17.01 -3.19 -2.85
N ASN A 399 -17.64 -2.54 -3.83
CA ASN A 399 -16.96 -1.61 -4.70
C ASN A 399 -17.28 -0.17 -4.32
N LEU A 400 -16.23 0.64 -4.22
CA LEU A 400 -16.37 2.09 -4.14
C LEU A 400 -16.06 2.69 -5.50
N LEU A 401 -17.07 3.27 -6.13
CA LEU A 401 -16.90 4.05 -7.34
C LEU A 401 -16.46 5.46 -6.95
N LEU A 402 -15.17 5.74 -7.13
CA LEU A 402 -14.54 7.01 -6.80
C LEU A 402 -14.51 7.91 -8.05
N ARG A 403 -15.16 9.07 -7.95
CA ARG A 403 -15.18 10.09 -9.00
C ARG A 403 -14.29 11.27 -8.65
N GLY A 404 -13.76 11.97 -9.63
CA GLY A 404 -12.87 13.09 -9.38
C GLY A 404 -12.40 13.78 -10.65
N ALA A 405 -11.97 15.03 -10.50
CA ALA A 405 -11.64 15.89 -11.64
C ALA A 405 -10.43 15.40 -12.45
N ASN A 406 -9.43 14.78 -11.81
CA ASN A 406 -8.24 14.29 -12.49
C ASN A 406 -7.77 12.94 -11.91
N ALA A 407 -7.03 12.18 -12.71
CA ALA A 407 -6.49 10.87 -12.33
C ALA A 407 -5.59 10.91 -11.09
N GLN A 408 -4.87 12.02 -10.88
CA GLN A 408 -3.90 12.16 -9.80
C GLN A 408 -4.58 12.33 -8.44
N LEU A 409 -5.59 13.19 -8.35
CA LEU A 409 -6.44 13.36 -7.18
C LEU A 409 -7.19 12.07 -6.86
N LEU A 410 -7.67 11.38 -7.90
CA LEU A 410 -8.30 10.06 -7.74
C LEU A 410 -7.35 9.01 -7.16
N LEU A 411 -6.07 9.03 -7.55
CA LEU A 411 -5.06 8.11 -7.02
C LEU A 411 -4.71 8.41 -5.55
N GLU A 412 -4.59 9.69 -5.20
CA GLU A 412 -4.41 10.11 -3.82
C GLU A 412 -5.62 9.73 -2.96
N ALA A 413 -6.82 10.02 -3.45
CA ALA A 413 -8.05 9.71 -2.74
C ALA A 413 -8.27 8.20 -2.59
N GLU A 414 -7.94 7.40 -3.60
CA GLU A 414 -7.95 5.93 -3.50
C GLU A 414 -7.05 5.43 -2.37
N THR A 415 -5.84 5.95 -2.28
CA THR A 415 -4.86 5.56 -1.25
C THR A 415 -5.36 5.94 0.14
N ALA A 416 -5.82 7.19 0.31
CA ALA A 416 -6.36 7.67 1.58
C ALA A 416 -7.60 6.86 2.03
N ILE A 417 -8.51 6.55 1.12
CA ILE A 417 -9.72 5.78 1.45
C ILE A 417 -9.37 4.34 1.86
N LYS A 418 -8.44 3.69 1.14
CA LYS A 418 -7.93 2.36 1.52
C LYS A 418 -7.31 2.36 2.91
N ASN A 419 -6.55 3.41 3.23
CA ASN A 419 -5.95 3.62 4.54
C ASN A 419 -7.01 3.76 5.64
N ILE A 420 -8.07 4.54 5.41
CA ILE A 420 -9.20 4.65 6.34
C ILE A 420 -9.87 3.29 6.57
N PHE A 421 -10.21 2.56 5.50
CA PHE A 421 -10.82 1.23 5.62
C PHE A 421 -9.95 0.27 6.42
N LYS A 422 -8.63 0.34 6.22
CA LYS A 422 -7.65 -0.46 6.96
C LYS A 422 -7.60 -0.05 8.44
N THR A 423 -7.60 1.24 8.75
CA THR A 423 -7.62 1.74 10.12
C THR A 423 -8.91 1.34 10.86
N ILE A 424 -10.07 1.37 10.18
CA ILE A 424 -11.33 0.91 10.76
C ILE A 424 -11.34 -0.61 10.97
N SER A 425 -10.76 -1.41 10.08
CA SER A 425 -10.66 -2.86 10.31
C SER A 425 -9.77 -3.18 11.51
N MET A 426 -8.71 -2.39 11.75
CA MET A 426 -7.90 -2.53 12.98
C MET A 426 -8.67 -2.11 14.23
N LEU A 427 -9.46 -1.03 14.15
CA LEU A 427 -10.35 -0.62 15.25
C LEU A 427 -11.39 -1.70 15.57
N TRP A 428 -11.86 -2.46 14.57
CA TRP A 428 -12.77 -3.58 14.79
C TRP A 428 -12.14 -4.69 15.65
N ARG A 429 -10.85 -4.97 15.44
CA ARG A 429 -10.07 -5.94 16.25
C ARG A 429 -9.80 -5.42 17.66
N ASP A 430 -9.36 -4.16 17.78
CA ASP A 430 -9.06 -3.52 19.05
C ASP A 430 -9.88 -2.24 19.21
N ARG A 431 -10.96 -2.33 20.00
CA ARG A 431 -11.97 -1.28 20.18
C ARG A 431 -11.54 -0.17 21.13
N ARG A 432 -10.26 0.17 21.10
CA ARG A 432 -9.66 1.17 21.98
C ARG A 432 -9.05 2.31 21.16
N VAL A 433 -9.24 3.53 21.64
CA VAL A 433 -8.69 4.76 21.06
C VAL A 433 -7.89 5.52 22.10
N VAL A 434 -7.11 6.48 21.64
CA VAL A 434 -6.31 7.40 22.46
C VAL A 434 -6.54 8.82 21.98
N ALA A 435 -6.28 9.77 22.88
CA ALA A 435 -6.27 11.19 22.57
C ALA A 435 -5.18 11.51 21.53
N GLY A 436 -5.59 12.06 20.38
CA GLY A 436 -4.67 12.48 19.32
C GLY A 436 -4.05 13.85 19.57
N GLY A 437 -3.76 14.61 18.51
CA GLY A 437 -3.27 16.00 18.64
C GLY A 437 -1.96 16.16 19.41
N GLY A 438 -1.15 15.10 19.48
CA GLY A 438 0.09 15.07 20.27
C GLY A 438 -0.08 14.84 21.77
N ALA A 439 -1.31 14.67 22.29
CA ALA A 439 -1.56 14.46 23.71
C ALA A 439 -0.91 13.18 24.23
N LEU A 440 -1.08 12.08 23.50
CA LEU A 440 -0.46 10.79 23.84
C LEU A 440 1.06 10.90 23.89
N GLU A 441 1.67 11.54 22.90
CA GLU A 441 3.12 11.69 22.82
C GLU A 441 3.67 12.56 23.96
N MET A 442 2.95 13.60 24.36
CA MET A 442 3.29 14.40 25.55
C MET A 442 3.20 13.59 26.84
N GLU A 443 2.17 12.75 26.99
CA GLU A 443 2.02 11.89 28.15
C GLU A 443 3.08 10.79 28.21
N ILE A 444 3.42 10.18 27.07
CA ILE A 444 4.54 9.23 26.96
C ILE A 444 5.85 9.91 27.40
N ALA A 445 6.13 11.11 26.89
CA ALA A 445 7.33 11.86 27.26
C ALA A 445 7.39 12.13 28.78
N ARG A 446 6.27 12.49 29.41
CA ARG A 446 6.19 12.70 30.87
C ARG A 446 6.49 11.42 31.64
N ARG A 447 5.79 10.32 31.35
CA ARG A 447 5.94 9.05 32.07
C ARG A 447 7.28 8.37 31.82
N LEU A 448 7.87 8.51 30.63
CA LEU A 448 9.21 8.03 30.36
C LEU A 448 10.27 8.79 31.17
N ARG A 449 10.11 10.10 31.38
CA ARG A 449 11.01 10.86 32.29
C ARG A 449 10.85 10.46 33.74
N GLU A 450 9.67 10.05 34.17
CA GLU A 450 9.46 9.51 35.51
C GLU A 450 10.12 8.14 35.67
N TYR A 451 9.96 7.28 34.66
CA TYR A 451 10.61 5.98 34.59
C TYR A 451 12.13 6.09 34.55
N SER A 452 12.69 7.04 33.79
CA SER A 452 14.14 7.24 33.70
C SER A 452 14.80 7.55 35.05
N ARG A 453 14.07 8.21 35.98
CA ARG A 453 14.58 8.48 37.34
C ARG A 453 14.72 7.20 38.18
N GLN A 454 13.99 6.15 37.84
CA GLN A 454 14.03 4.85 38.51
C GLN A 454 15.09 3.93 37.89
N THR A 455 15.49 4.17 36.64
CA THR A 455 16.51 3.39 35.93
C THR A 455 17.92 3.95 36.21
N PRO A 456 18.82 3.20 36.86
CA PRO A 456 20.18 3.67 37.14
C PRO A 456 21.11 3.57 35.92
N GLY A 457 22.17 4.40 35.92
CA GLY A 457 23.30 4.28 34.99
C GLY A 457 23.08 4.95 33.63
N LYS A 458 23.87 4.56 32.63
CA LYS A 458 23.88 5.21 31.29
C LYS A 458 22.55 5.06 30.54
N LYS A 459 21.74 4.05 30.86
CA LYS A 459 20.41 3.84 30.27
C LYS A 459 19.44 4.98 30.59
N GLN A 460 19.59 5.62 31.74
CA GLN A 460 18.81 6.81 32.11
C GLN A 460 18.90 7.93 31.06
N LEU A 461 20.11 8.18 30.55
CA LEU A 461 20.37 9.20 29.53
C LEU A 461 19.63 8.88 28.23
N VAL A 462 19.59 7.61 27.86
CA VAL A 462 18.92 7.11 26.65
C VAL A 462 17.41 7.28 26.77
N ILE A 463 16.82 6.87 27.91
CA ILE A 463 15.37 7.00 28.14
C ILE A 463 14.95 8.48 28.13
N ASN A 464 15.76 9.37 28.73
CA ASN A 464 15.50 10.81 28.67
C ASN A 464 15.57 11.37 27.24
N ALA A 465 16.60 10.98 26.47
CA ALA A 465 16.73 11.36 25.07
C ALA A 465 15.54 10.91 24.22
N ILE A 466 15.00 9.71 24.48
CA ILE A 466 13.81 9.19 23.81
C ILE A 466 12.56 9.96 24.24
N ALA A 467 12.41 10.25 25.54
CA ALA A 467 11.30 11.06 26.03
C ALA A 467 11.25 12.45 25.38
N ASP A 468 12.42 13.05 25.12
CA ASP A 468 12.50 14.33 24.40
C ASP A 468 12.14 14.18 22.91
N ALA A 469 12.46 13.05 22.28
CA ALA A 469 12.11 12.78 20.88
C ALA A 469 10.59 12.72 20.64
N PHE A 470 9.80 12.28 21.63
CA PHE A 470 8.34 12.27 21.52
C PHE A 470 7.72 13.66 21.35
N HIS A 471 8.40 14.73 21.78
CA HIS A 471 7.93 16.10 21.53
C HIS A 471 7.96 16.49 20.03
N SER A 472 8.67 15.75 19.18
CA SER A 472 8.74 16.04 17.73
C SER A 472 7.38 16.01 17.05
N ILE A 473 6.47 15.12 17.49
CA ILE A 473 5.13 14.98 16.94
C ILE A 473 4.26 16.21 17.21
N PRO A 474 4.02 16.64 18.48
CA PRO A 474 3.30 17.88 18.73
C PRO A 474 4.04 19.10 18.17
N SER A 475 5.38 19.10 18.18
CA SER A 475 6.16 20.19 17.56
C SER A 475 5.85 20.34 16.07
N ALA A 476 5.77 19.25 15.31
CA ALA A 476 5.44 19.29 13.89
C ALA A 476 4.01 19.81 13.66
N LEU A 477 3.05 19.40 14.48
CA LEU A 477 1.67 19.93 14.41
C LEU A 477 1.61 21.44 14.67
N ILE A 478 2.32 21.92 15.69
CA ILE A 478 2.38 23.34 16.07
C ILE A 478 3.03 24.17 14.95
N GLN A 479 4.14 23.68 14.38
CA GLN A 479 4.83 24.34 13.26
C GLN A 479 3.93 24.45 12.03
N ASN A 480 3.25 23.36 11.66
CA ASN A 480 2.35 23.36 10.51
C ASN A 480 1.09 24.20 10.73
N ALA A 481 0.72 24.47 11.99
CA ALA A 481 -0.31 25.45 12.34
C ALA A 481 0.16 26.92 12.24
N GLY A 482 1.45 27.16 11.93
CA GLY A 482 2.06 28.48 11.84
C GLY A 482 2.50 29.07 13.17
N LEU A 483 2.55 28.28 14.24
CA LEU A 483 3.00 28.70 15.57
C LEU A 483 4.42 28.22 15.87
N LYS A 484 5.07 28.83 16.86
CA LYS A 484 6.39 28.41 17.31
C LYS A 484 6.26 27.38 18.44
N PRO A 485 6.87 26.18 18.31
CA PRO A 485 6.85 25.15 19.36
C PRO A 485 7.39 25.63 20.71
N VAL A 486 8.34 26.57 20.69
CA VAL A 486 8.96 27.14 21.90
C VAL A 486 7.92 27.81 22.81
N ASP A 487 6.84 28.36 22.24
CA ASP A 487 5.82 29.08 23.00
C ASP A 487 4.74 28.13 23.54
N VAL A 488 4.39 27.08 22.77
CA VAL A 488 3.24 26.21 23.05
C VAL A 488 3.62 24.92 23.81
N LEU A 489 4.77 24.30 23.50
CA LEU A 489 5.19 23.07 24.16
C LEU A 489 5.37 23.22 25.68
N PRO A 490 5.92 24.33 26.22
CA PRO A 490 6.00 24.50 27.67
C PRO A 490 4.63 24.51 28.37
N ASP A 491 3.62 25.14 27.75
CA ASP A 491 2.23 25.12 28.25
C ASP A 491 1.67 23.69 28.28
N LEU A 492 1.82 22.94 27.18
CA LEU A 492 1.41 21.53 27.14
C LEU A 492 2.10 20.70 28.22
N ARG A 493 3.41 20.87 28.42
CA ARG A 493 4.17 20.18 29.47
C ARG A 493 3.63 20.50 30.86
N SER A 494 3.33 21.77 31.13
CA SER A 494 2.77 22.22 32.40
C SER A 494 1.40 21.57 32.66
N LYS A 495 0.52 21.56 31.66
CA LYS A 495 -0.81 20.96 31.73
C LYS A 495 -0.76 19.44 31.96
N HIS A 496 0.14 18.73 31.29
CA HIS A 496 0.37 17.29 31.57
C HIS A 496 0.93 17.06 32.97
N ALA A 497 1.83 17.92 33.47
CA ALA A 497 2.35 17.81 34.83
C ALA A 497 1.25 18.01 35.90
N GLN A 498 0.19 18.75 35.58
CA GLN A 498 -1.00 18.93 36.43
C GLN A 498 -2.03 17.78 36.32
N GLY A 499 -1.72 16.71 35.56
CA GLY A 499 -2.59 15.54 35.39
C GLY A 499 -3.46 15.55 34.14
N GLY A 500 -3.27 16.51 33.23
CA GLY A 500 -4.01 16.60 31.97
C GLY A 500 -3.57 15.58 30.91
N VAL A 501 -3.90 14.30 31.11
CA VAL A 501 -3.49 13.17 30.24
C VAL A 501 -3.93 13.34 28.78
N ASN A 502 -5.10 13.93 28.55
CA ASN A 502 -5.73 14.06 27.22
C ASN A 502 -5.50 15.42 26.57
N ILE A 503 -4.67 16.29 27.16
CA ILE A 503 -4.47 17.65 26.67
C ILE A 503 -3.50 17.60 25.48
N GLY A 504 -3.99 17.99 24.31
CA GLY A 504 -3.19 18.07 23.09
C GLY A 504 -3.25 19.46 22.49
N PHE A 505 -2.76 19.58 21.25
CA PHE A 505 -2.85 20.80 20.48
C PHE A 505 -3.92 20.65 19.39
N ASP A 506 -4.97 21.47 19.48
CA ASP A 506 -5.97 21.57 18.41
C ASP A 506 -5.45 22.52 17.33
N VAL A 507 -5.15 21.95 16.16
CA VAL A 507 -4.58 22.68 15.03
C VAL A 507 -5.55 23.72 14.44
N PHE A 508 -6.87 23.48 14.53
CA PHE A 508 -7.88 24.37 13.98
C PHE A 508 -8.16 25.55 14.92
N LYS A 509 -8.25 25.28 16.22
CA LYS A 509 -8.43 26.33 17.24
C LYS A 509 -7.13 27.04 17.60
N ARG A 510 -5.98 26.42 17.29
CA ARG A 510 -4.62 26.89 17.61
C ARG A 510 -4.37 27.06 19.11
N GLU A 511 -4.95 26.16 19.91
CA GLU A 511 -4.85 26.20 21.37
C GLU A 511 -4.67 24.79 21.96
N SER A 512 -4.14 24.75 23.19
CA SER A 512 -4.00 23.53 23.97
C SER A 512 -5.31 23.20 24.67
N CYS A 513 -5.97 22.10 24.30
CA CYS A 513 -7.27 21.70 24.87
C CYS A 513 -7.39 20.17 25.04
N ASP A 514 -8.46 19.72 25.69
CA ASP A 514 -8.73 18.29 25.84
C ASP A 514 -9.16 17.69 24.49
N MET A 515 -8.39 16.72 24.01
CA MET A 515 -8.57 16.10 22.70
C MET A 515 -9.75 15.14 22.64
N VAL A 516 -10.14 14.53 23.78
CA VAL A 516 -11.33 13.68 23.84
C VAL A 516 -12.59 14.54 23.69
N SER A 517 -12.60 15.68 24.38
CA SER A 517 -13.68 16.67 24.31
C SER A 517 -13.75 17.34 22.94
N SER A 518 -12.59 17.59 22.32
CA SER A 518 -12.49 18.11 20.94
C SER A 518 -12.65 17.02 19.88
N GLN A 519 -12.92 15.78 20.28
CA GLN A 519 -13.20 14.64 19.41
C GLN A 519 -12.05 14.25 18.46
N VAL A 520 -10.81 14.54 18.86
CA VAL A 520 -9.60 14.14 18.14
C VAL A 520 -9.11 12.81 18.71
N LEU A 521 -9.61 11.71 18.15
CA LEU A 521 -9.33 10.35 18.59
C LEU A 521 -8.58 9.55 17.52
N GLU A 522 -7.61 8.75 17.95
CA GLU A 522 -6.84 7.86 17.07
C GLU A 522 -6.89 6.42 17.59
N PRO A 523 -6.97 5.39 16.72
CA PRO A 523 -6.94 4.01 17.17
C PRO A 523 -5.61 3.62 17.81
N VAL A 524 -5.66 2.89 18.93
CA VAL A 524 -4.48 2.46 19.69
C VAL A 524 -3.48 1.69 18.83
N GLN A 525 -3.97 0.81 17.96
CA GLN A 525 -3.13 -0.03 17.10
C GLN A 525 -2.25 0.80 16.16
N VAL A 526 -2.74 1.95 15.66
CA VAL A 526 -1.95 2.83 14.80
C VAL A 526 -0.74 3.39 15.56
N LYS A 527 -0.94 3.81 16.82
CA LYS A 527 0.14 4.34 17.67
C LYS A 527 1.13 3.27 18.10
N ILE A 528 0.65 2.09 18.49
CA ILE A 528 1.51 0.96 18.84
C ILE A 528 2.39 0.58 17.64
N GLN A 529 1.80 0.46 16.46
CA GLN A 529 2.55 0.10 15.26
C GLN A 529 3.56 1.18 14.90
N ALA A 530 3.19 2.46 14.96
CA ALA A 530 4.10 3.56 14.66
C ALA A 530 5.33 3.56 15.60
N VAL A 531 5.12 3.34 16.90
CA VAL A 531 6.20 3.20 17.89
C VAL A 531 7.06 1.98 17.56
N LYS A 532 6.47 0.80 17.35
CA LYS A 532 7.24 -0.41 17.03
C LYS A 532 8.13 -0.21 15.79
N THR A 533 7.55 0.25 14.69
CA THR A 533 8.29 0.50 13.44
C THR A 533 9.40 1.53 13.65
N ALA A 534 9.15 2.61 14.40
CA ALA A 534 10.17 3.62 14.68
C ALA A 534 11.36 3.01 15.45
N PHE A 535 11.09 2.28 16.54
CA PHE A 535 12.13 1.68 17.36
C PHE A 535 12.88 0.55 16.66
N GLU A 536 12.20 -0.27 15.85
CA GLU A 536 12.84 -1.29 15.00
C GLU A 536 13.77 -0.64 13.98
N ALA A 537 13.38 0.48 13.38
CA ALA A 537 14.21 1.22 12.45
C ALA A 537 15.44 1.82 13.14
N VAL A 538 15.26 2.45 14.31
CA VAL A 538 16.36 2.97 15.15
C VAL A 538 17.33 1.84 15.49
N TYR A 539 16.83 0.71 15.98
CA TYR A 539 17.65 -0.45 16.37
C TYR A 539 18.46 -0.98 15.18
N THR A 540 17.82 -1.11 14.01
CA THR A 540 18.49 -1.59 12.79
C THR A 540 19.58 -0.62 12.35
N ILE A 541 19.31 0.68 12.33
CA ILE A 541 20.28 1.69 11.87
C ILE A 541 21.48 1.79 12.81
N LEU A 542 21.26 1.75 14.13
CA LEU A 542 22.33 1.78 15.14
C LEU A 542 23.23 0.53 15.10
N ARG A 543 22.78 -0.57 14.47
CA ARG A 543 23.57 -1.79 14.29
C ARG A 543 24.45 -1.80 13.04
N ILE A 544 24.28 -0.83 12.15
CA ILE A 544 25.10 -0.71 10.94
C ILE A 544 26.41 -0.01 11.32
N ASP A 545 27.49 -0.80 11.39
CA ASP A 545 28.85 -0.34 11.69
C ASP A 545 29.76 -0.30 10.46
N ASP A 546 29.36 -0.95 9.36
CA ASP A 546 30.17 -1.09 8.15
C ASP A 546 29.31 -0.94 6.88
N LEU A 547 29.79 -0.15 5.92
CA LEU A 547 29.17 0.00 4.60
C LEU A 547 30.15 -0.54 3.55
N ILE A 548 29.75 -1.64 2.91
CA ILE A 548 30.54 -2.31 1.89
C ILE A 548 29.89 -2.05 0.53
N LEU A 549 30.47 -1.13 -0.23
CA LEU A 549 30.05 -0.84 -1.59
C LEU A 549 30.80 -1.77 -2.55
N CYS A 550 30.11 -2.81 -2.99
CA CYS A 550 30.60 -3.68 -4.05
C CYS A 550 30.45 -3.01 -5.41
N ARG A 551 31.48 -3.09 -6.26
CA ARG A 551 31.41 -2.59 -7.64
C ARG A 551 30.17 -3.15 -8.36
N CYS A 552 29.45 -2.30 -9.08
CA CYS A 552 28.52 -2.79 -10.09
C CYS A 552 29.33 -3.54 -11.15
N LEU A 553 28.87 -4.72 -11.57
CA LEU A 553 29.50 -5.42 -12.68
C LEU A 553 29.47 -4.50 -13.91
N PRO A 554 30.60 -4.27 -14.61
CA PRO A 554 30.60 -3.63 -15.92
C PRO A 554 29.54 -4.26 -16.82
N LYS A 555 28.89 -3.50 -17.73
CA LYS A 555 27.90 -4.05 -18.67
C LYS A 555 28.33 -5.39 -19.30
N PRO A 556 29.59 -5.58 -19.75
CA PRO A 556 30.07 -6.88 -20.23
C PRO A 556 30.00 -8.03 -19.22
N GLU A 557 30.36 -7.79 -17.95
CA GLU A 557 30.31 -8.78 -16.87
C GLU A 557 28.86 -9.03 -16.42
N ALA A 558 28.02 -8.00 -16.40
CA ALA A 558 26.59 -8.13 -16.10
C ALA A 558 25.86 -8.93 -17.19
N ASP A 559 26.18 -8.68 -18.47
CA ASP A 559 25.68 -9.44 -19.62
C ASP A 559 26.25 -10.86 -19.66
N TYR A 560 27.49 -11.06 -19.23
CA TYR A 560 28.06 -12.39 -19.03
C TYR A 560 27.35 -13.16 -17.91
N LYS A 561 27.08 -12.52 -16.77
CA LYS A 561 26.34 -13.13 -15.65
C LYS A 561 24.89 -13.43 -16.01
N ARG A 562 24.21 -12.54 -16.75
CA ARG A 562 22.87 -12.79 -17.32
C ARG A 562 22.88 -13.94 -18.33
N ARG A 563 23.93 -14.04 -19.17
CA ARG A 563 24.14 -15.18 -20.08
C ARG A 563 24.36 -16.48 -19.31
N MET A 564 25.17 -16.47 -18.24
CA MET A 564 25.42 -17.61 -17.36
C MET A 564 24.18 -18.06 -16.57
N GLU A 565 23.34 -17.12 -16.12
CA GLU A 565 22.04 -17.42 -15.50
C GLU A 565 21.05 -17.99 -16.54
N GLY A 566 21.13 -17.51 -17.78
CA GLY A 566 20.42 -18.04 -18.95
C GLY A 566 20.85 -19.46 -19.34
N THR A 567 22.15 -19.79 -19.21
CA THR A 567 22.74 -21.10 -19.51
C THR A 567 22.91 -22.00 -18.30
N SER A 568 22.35 -21.64 -17.14
CA SER A 568 22.43 -22.48 -15.94
C SER A 568 21.88 -23.88 -16.25
N PRO A 569 22.54 -24.98 -15.79
CA PRO A 569 22.12 -26.35 -16.14
C PRO A 569 20.66 -26.64 -15.82
N LYS A 570 20.12 -26.00 -14.78
CA LYS A 570 18.70 -26.06 -14.39
C LYS A 570 17.78 -25.40 -15.42
N ARG A 571 18.15 -24.23 -15.95
CA ARG A 571 17.37 -23.51 -16.97
C ARG A 571 17.56 -24.12 -18.35
N VAL A 572 18.73 -24.67 -18.67
CA VAL A 572 18.94 -25.45 -19.90
C VAL A 572 18.13 -26.75 -19.87
N LYS A 573 18.08 -27.48 -18.73
CA LYS A 573 17.13 -28.60 -18.55
C LYS A 573 15.68 -28.13 -18.67
N LYS A 574 15.33 -26.98 -18.09
CA LYS A 574 13.98 -26.43 -18.22
C LYS A 574 13.64 -26.06 -19.68
N ILE A 575 14.57 -25.45 -20.41
CA ILE A 575 14.43 -25.11 -21.83
C ILE A 575 14.36 -26.38 -22.67
N LYS A 576 15.20 -27.39 -22.43
CA LYS A 576 15.11 -28.67 -23.11
C LYS A 576 13.77 -29.36 -22.86
N ARG A 577 13.24 -29.33 -21.63
CA ARG A 577 11.86 -29.78 -21.34
C ARG A 577 10.80 -28.94 -22.06
N ASP A 578 10.91 -27.62 -22.02
CA ASP A 578 9.92 -26.68 -22.59
C ASP A 578 9.90 -26.72 -24.14
N PHE A 579 11.02 -27.14 -24.76
CA PHE A 579 11.18 -27.32 -26.20
C PHE A 579 11.18 -28.79 -26.66
N GLY A 580 11.06 -29.76 -25.74
CA GLY A 580 11.00 -31.19 -26.05
C GLY A 580 12.31 -31.78 -26.60
N ILE A 581 13.47 -31.25 -26.19
CA ILE A 581 14.83 -31.63 -26.61
C ILE A 581 15.55 -32.43 -25.49
N ASP A 582 14.81 -32.98 -24.53
CA ASP A 582 15.32 -33.91 -23.52
C ASP A 582 14.94 -35.35 -23.87
#